data_AF-H9FKX5-F1
#
_entry.id   AF-H9FKX5-F1
#
_cell.length_a   1.000
_cell.length_b   1.000
_cell.length_c   1.000
_cell.angle_alpha   90.00
_cell.angle_beta   90.00
_cell.angle_gamma   90.00
#
_symmetry.space_group_name_H-M   'P 1'
#
loop_
_entity.id
_entity.type
_entity.pdbx_description
1 polymer ?
#
loop_
_entity_poly.entity_id
_entity_poly.type
_entity_poly.pdbx_seq_one_letter_code
_entity_poly.pdbx_strand_id
1 'polypeptide(L)'
;RKDPEGTPYINHPIGVARILTHEAGITDIVVLQAALLHDTVEDTDTTLDEVELHFGAQVRRLVEEVTDDKTLPKLERKRLQVEQAPHSSPGAKLVKLADK
;
A
#
# COMPACT_ATOMS: atom_id res chain seq x y z
N ARG A 1 -3.49 -5.03 11.89
CA ARG A 1 -3.96 -6.36 12.34
C ARG A 1 -4.53 -6.25 13.76
N LYS A 2 -5.65 -6.92 14.07
CA LYS A 2 -5.98 -7.26 15.47
C LYS A 2 -5.41 -8.64 15.73
N ASP A 3 -4.10 -8.74 15.90
CA ASP A 3 -3.55 -9.95 16.48
C ASP A 3 -3.87 -9.97 17.99
N PRO A 4 -3.96 -11.15 18.63
CA PRO A 4 -4.31 -11.25 20.06
C PRO A 4 -3.35 -10.47 20.98
N GLU A 5 -2.15 -10.18 20.47
CA GLU A 5 -1.05 -9.53 21.18
C GLU A 5 -1.04 -8.01 21.04
N GLY A 6 -1.87 -7.44 20.14
CA GLY A 6 -1.96 -5.99 19.94
C GLY A 6 -0.68 -5.38 19.38
N THR A 7 0.01 -6.08 18.50
CA THR A 7 1.30 -5.61 17.98
C THR A 7 1.16 -4.28 17.24
N PRO A 8 2.17 -3.39 17.32
CA PRO A 8 2.12 -2.09 16.65
C PRO A 8 1.89 -2.24 15.14
N TYR A 9 0.93 -1.50 14.60
CA TYR A 9 0.55 -1.59 13.18
C TYR A 9 1.74 -1.34 12.24
N ILE A 10 2.69 -0.49 12.63
CA ILE A 10 3.90 -0.16 11.86
C ILE A 10 4.74 -1.39 11.47
N ASN A 11 4.63 -2.49 12.21
CA ASN A 11 5.29 -3.74 11.86
C ASN A 11 4.81 -4.30 10.51
N HIS A 12 3.55 -4.04 10.12
CA HIS A 12 2.99 -4.49 8.85
C HIS A 12 3.63 -3.78 7.66
N PRO A 13 3.58 -2.44 7.51
CA PRO A 13 4.25 -1.76 6.39
C PRO A 13 5.75 -2.03 6.32
N ILE A 14 6.44 -2.13 7.47
CA ILE A 14 7.86 -2.53 7.51
C ILE A 14 8.05 -3.95 6.94
N GLY A 15 7.17 -4.88 7.31
CA GLY A 15 7.15 -6.25 6.79
C GLY A 15 6.99 -6.29 5.27
N VAL A 16 6.03 -5.55 4.73
CA VAL A 16 5.77 -5.47 3.27
C VAL A 16 7.02 -4.94 2.53
N ALA A 17 7.61 -3.84 3.00
CA ALA A 17 8.84 -3.30 2.40
C ALA A 17 10.04 -4.27 2.53
N ARG A 18 10.11 -5.03 3.63
CA ARG A 18 11.12 -6.07 3.83
C ARG A 18 10.93 -7.23 2.85
N ILE A 19 9.71 -7.69 2.58
CA ILE A 19 9.44 -8.74 1.58
C ILE A 19 9.93 -8.28 0.21
N LEU A 20 9.57 -7.06 -0.19
CA LEU A 20 10.00 -6.50 -1.48
C LEU A 20 11.52 -6.44 -1.63
N THR A 21 12.23 -6.01 -0.58
CA THR A 21 13.70 -5.93 -0.62
C THR A 21 14.37 -7.30 -0.52
N HIS A 22 13.96 -8.13 0.43
CA HIS A 22 14.68 -9.35 0.79
C HIS A 22 14.33 -10.56 -0.09
N GLU A 23 13.08 -10.65 -0.52
CA GLU A 23 12.58 -11.82 -1.27
C GLU A 23 12.44 -11.51 -2.76
N ALA A 24 11.97 -10.31 -3.11
CA ALA A 24 11.77 -9.90 -4.50
C ALA A 24 12.95 -9.10 -5.10
N GLY A 25 13.97 -8.75 -4.32
CA GLY A 25 15.16 -8.03 -4.80
C GLY A 25 14.89 -6.61 -5.29
N ILE A 26 13.80 -5.98 -4.84
CA ILE A 26 13.41 -4.64 -5.26
C ILE A 26 14.30 -3.59 -4.59
N THR A 27 14.85 -2.70 -5.41
CA THR A 27 15.72 -1.58 -4.98
C THR A 27 15.15 -0.21 -5.37
N ASP A 28 14.02 -0.17 -6.07
CA ASP A 28 13.35 1.07 -6.45
C ASP A 28 12.78 1.78 -5.22
N ILE A 29 13.36 2.94 -4.88
CA ILE A 29 13.00 3.70 -3.69
C ILE A 29 11.54 4.15 -3.69
N VAL A 30 10.96 4.44 -4.86
CA VAL A 30 9.56 4.89 -4.97
C VAL A 30 8.62 3.76 -4.60
N VAL A 31 8.92 2.53 -5.05
CA VAL A 31 8.15 1.33 -4.70
C VAL A 31 8.28 1.01 -3.21
N LEU A 32 9.48 1.12 -2.64
CA LEU A 32 9.72 0.86 -1.22
C LEU A 32 9.05 1.90 -0.31
N GLN A 33 9.07 3.17 -0.68
CA GLN A 33 8.33 4.23 0.02
C GLN A 33 6.82 3.98 -0.07
N ALA A 34 6.30 3.66 -1.24
CA ALA A 34 4.88 3.33 -1.40
C ALA A 34 4.48 2.12 -0.54
N ALA A 35 5.32 1.09 -0.44
CA ALA A 35 5.08 -0.06 0.43
C ALA A 35 5.04 0.31 1.93
N LEU A 36 5.85 1.26 2.39
CA LEU A 36 5.80 1.74 3.77
C LEU A 36 4.56 2.61 4.05
N LEU A 37 3.99 3.22 3.01
CA LEU A 37 2.89 4.18 3.12
C LEU A 37 1.53 3.62 2.70
N HIS A 38 1.46 2.40 2.15
CA HIS A 38 0.27 1.88 1.45
C HIS A 38 -1.03 1.96 2.25
N ASP A 39 -0.96 1.77 3.58
CA ASP A 39 -2.12 1.82 4.48
C ASP A 39 -2.38 3.20 5.10
N THR A 40 -1.48 4.18 4.93
CA THR A 40 -1.61 5.48 5.62
C THR A 40 -2.87 6.22 5.21
N VAL A 41 -3.13 6.33 3.91
CA VAL A 41 -4.35 6.97 3.39
C VAL A 41 -5.58 6.13 3.66
N GLU A 42 -5.43 4.80 3.73
CA GLU A 42 -6.55 3.89 3.94
C GLU A 42 -7.03 3.87 5.41
N ASP A 43 -6.11 3.90 6.37
CA ASP A 43 -6.39 3.57 7.79
C ASP A 43 -6.08 4.70 8.77
N THR A 44 -5.68 5.88 8.29
CA THR A 44 -5.41 7.07 9.12
C THR A 44 -6.03 8.33 8.50
N ASP A 45 -5.84 9.48 9.13
CA ASP A 45 -6.30 10.79 8.62
C ASP A 45 -5.38 11.38 7.53
N THR A 46 -4.34 10.63 7.10
CA THR A 46 -3.37 11.06 6.08
C THR A 46 -4.06 11.22 4.71
N THR A 47 -3.71 12.27 3.97
CA THR A 47 -4.27 12.54 2.63
C THR A 47 -3.28 12.26 1.50
N LEU A 48 -3.77 12.03 0.28
CA LEU A 48 -2.91 11.90 -0.90
C LEU A 48 -2.08 13.17 -1.16
N ASP A 49 -2.65 14.35 -0.89
CA ASP A 49 -1.94 15.63 -1.03
C ASP A 49 -0.78 15.74 -0.02
N GLU A 50 -0.97 15.23 1.20
CA GLU A 50 0.08 15.14 2.21
C GLU A 50 1.20 14.18 1.77
N VAL A 51 0.84 13.03 1.19
CA VAL A 51 1.82 12.10 0.62
C VAL A 51 2.61 12.76 -0.52
N GLU A 52 1.93 13.49 -1.41
CA GLU A 52 2.58 14.20 -2.51
C GLU A 52 3.52 15.31 -2.02
N LEU A 53 3.11 16.06 -0.99
CA LEU A 53 3.91 17.12 -0.38
C LEU A 53 5.24 16.59 0.19
N HIS A 54 5.22 15.43 0.84
CA HIS A 54 6.39 14.90 1.56
C HIS A 54 7.23 13.93 0.71
N PHE A 55 6.62 13.21 -0.24
CA PHE A 55 7.26 12.12 -0.98
C PHE A 55 7.20 12.27 -2.50
N GLY A 56 6.48 13.28 -3.00
CA GLY A 56 6.36 13.59 -4.42
C GLY A 56 5.30 12.77 -5.16
N ALA A 57 4.97 13.25 -6.37
CA ALA A 57 3.86 12.74 -7.18
C ALA A 57 3.99 11.25 -7.57
N GLN A 58 5.21 10.72 -7.68
CA GLN A 58 5.42 9.32 -8.03
C GLN A 58 4.98 8.37 -6.92
N VAL A 59 5.37 8.69 -5.67
CA VAL A 59 4.96 7.92 -4.49
C VAL A 59 3.45 8.07 -4.27
N ARG A 60 2.92 9.30 -4.34
CA ARG A 60 1.48 9.56 -4.23
C ARG A 60 0.67 8.69 -5.19
N ARG A 61 1.06 8.59 -6.47
CA ARG A 61 0.34 7.76 -7.45
C ARG A 61 0.34 6.28 -7.10
N LEU A 62 1.47 5.74 -6.65
CA LEU A 62 1.53 4.34 -6.22
C LEU A 62 0.68 4.08 -4.98
N VAL A 63 0.71 4.99 -4.00
CA VAL A 63 -0.13 4.89 -2.78
C VAL A 63 -1.62 4.95 -3.14
N GLU A 64 -2.02 5.83 -4.06
CA GLU A 64 -3.39 5.93 -4.57
C GLU A 64 -3.84 4.62 -5.25
N GLU A 65 -2.98 4.00 -6.07
CA GLU A 65 -3.31 2.73 -6.76
C GLU A 65 -3.52 1.53 -5.80
N VAL A 66 -2.96 1.60 -4.59
CA VAL A 66 -3.03 0.52 -3.58
C VAL A 66 -3.99 0.83 -2.43
N THR A 67 -4.61 2.01 -2.41
CA THR A 67 -5.60 2.41 -1.41
C THR A 67 -7.00 2.00 -1.86
N ASP A 68 -7.75 1.29 -1.00
CA ASP A 68 -9.16 1.04 -1.28
C ASP A 68 -10.05 2.26 -0.98
N ASP A 69 -11.11 2.45 -1.77
CA ASP A 69 -12.16 3.43 -1.47
C ASP A 69 -13.02 2.98 -0.28
N LYS A 70 -12.78 3.56 0.91
CA LYS A 70 -13.51 3.28 2.15
C LYS A 70 -14.98 3.73 2.14
N THR A 71 -15.43 4.49 1.15
CA THR A 71 -16.85 4.84 1.00
C THR A 71 -17.69 3.64 0.51
N LEU A 72 -17.04 2.63 -0.07
CA LEU A 72 -17.68 1.43 -0.58
C LEU A 72 -17.79 0.31 0.47
N PRO A 73 -18.84 -0.54 0.40
CA PRO A 73 -18.94 -1.72 1.24
C PRO A 73 -17.75 -2.67 1.08
N LYS A 74 -17.35 -3.34 2.16
CA LYS A 74 -16.19 -4.26 2.17
C LYS A 74 -16.20 -5.32 1.06
N LEU A 75 -17.37 -5.87 0.73
CA LEU A 75 -17.49 -6.85 -0.35
C LEU A 75 -17.18 -6.24 -1.72
N GLU A 76 -17.60 -4.99 -1.92
CA GLU A 76 -17.38 -4.24 -3.16
C GLU A 76 -15.90 -3.90 -3.33
N ARG A 77 -15.24 -3.42 -2.26
CA ARG A 77 -13.78 -3.17 -2.25
C ARG A 77 -12.99 -4.43 -2.65
N LYS A 78 -13.34 -5.57 -2.07
CA LYS A 78 -12.73 -6.86 -2.42
C LYS A 78 -12.95 -7.27 -3.88
N ARG A 79 -14.13 -7.02 -4.43
CA ARG A 79 -14.41 -7.27 -5.85
C ARG A 79 -13.52 -6.39 -6.74
N LEU A 80 -13.47 -5.09 -6.45
CA LEU A 80 -12.66 -4.14 -7.19
C LEU A 80 -11.16 -4.46 -7.13
N GLN A 81 -10.64 -4.95 -6.00
CA GLN A 81 -9.23 -5.41 -5.93
C GLN A 81 -8.92 -6.51 -6.96
N VAL A 82 -9.84 -7.45 -7.18
CA VAL A 82 -9.67 -8.52 -8.18
C VAL A 82 -9.76 -7.97 -9.60
N GLU A 83 -10.75 -7.12 -9.86
CA GLU A 83 -10.99 -6.54 -11.19
C GLU A 83 -9.89 -5.57 -11.62
N GLN A 84 -9.35 -4.78 -10.70
CA GLN A 84 -8.32 -3.77 -10.97
C GLN A 84 -6.89 -4.31 -10.92
N ALA A 85 -6.66 -5.48 -10.31
CA ALA A 85 -5.35 -6.12 -10.23
C ALA A 85 -4.60 -6.20 -11.58
N PRO A 86 -5.19 -6.67 -12.69
CA PRO A 86 -4.47 -6.74 -13.97
C PRO A 86 -4.13 -5.35 -14.54
N HIS A 87 -4.89 -4.32 -14.18
CA HIS A 87 -4.75 -2.95 -14.72
C HIS A 87 -3.84 -2.05 -13.88
N SER A 88 -3.45 -2.49 -12.68
CA SER A 88 -2.51 -1.75 -11.82
C SER A 88 -1.12 -1.67 -12.45
N SER A 89 -0.39 -0.59 -12.16
CA SER A 89 0.99 -0.39 -12.60
C SER A 89 1.93 -1.48 -12.04
N PRO A 90 3.11 -1.71 -12.66
CA PRO A 90 4.05 -2.71 -12.17
C PRO A 90 4.45 -2.49 -10.70
N GLY A 91 4.68 -1.25 -10.28
CA GLY A 91 4.99 -0.90 -8.89
C GLY A 91 3.83 -1.21 -7.94
N ALA A 92 2.60 -0.84 -8.32
CA ALA A 92 1.42 -1.13 -7.51
C ALA A 92 1.17 -2.64 -7.39
N LYS A 93 1.43 -3.42 -8.44
CA LYS A 93 1.35 -4.90 -8.40
C LYS A 93 2.35 -5.50 -7.42
N LEU A 94 3.59 -5.00 -7.38
CA LEU A 94 4.59 -5.45 -6.42
C LEU A 94 4.11 -5.23 -4.97
N VAL A 95 3.65 -4.01 -4.67
CA VAL A 95 3.13 -3.67 -3.33
C VAL A 95 1.92 -4.54 -2.98
N LYS A 96 0.95 -4.69 -3.89
CA LYS A 96 -0.23 -5.56 -3.69
C LYS A 96 0.14 -7.03 -3.48
N LEU A 97 1.18 -7.53 -4.13
CA LEU A 97 1.65 -8.91 -3.96
C LEU A 97 2.35 -9.12 -2.61
N ALA A 98 3.10 -8.13 -2.13
CA ALA A 98 3.80 -8.21 -0.84
C ALA A 98 2.89 -7.95 0.38
N ASP A 99 1.77 -7.25 0.19
CA ASP A 99 0.77 -6.98 1.23
C ASP A 99 -0.16 -8.19 1.53
N LYS A 100 -0.42 -9.03 0.52
CA LYS A 100 -1.39 -10.14 0.61
C LYS A 100 -0.83 -11.36 1.35
#